data_AF-A0A942N260-F1
#
_entry.id   AF-A0A942N260-F1
#
_cell.length_a   1.000
_cell.length_b   1.000
_cell.length_c   1.000
_cell.angle_alpha   90.00
_cell.angle_beta   90.00
_cell.angle_gamma   90.00
#
_symmetry.space_group_name_H-M   'P 1'
#
loop_
_entity.id
_entity.type
_entity.pdbx_description
1 polymer ?
#
loop_
_entity_poly.entity_id
_entity_poly.type
_entity_poly.pdbx_seq_one_letter_code
_entity_poly.pdbx_strand_id
1 'polypeptide(L)'
;MARTEFLLATDLLPFLAHLAGTGSGTLSPWRRWEAATEVDEAAWEKLKAAQLCEEKGRLKRKVAVTIEKLKRPSRMVRLRLMTGPSMMEHLIYFCGPQAEAVSFTSNGDNLLVRDPAPLEQIIHGFYEYWGYSSLVSSGLNVRLEPKAALVFAAMVDLHRRQSLTDRVAMRPAVHQYYSPAQVLDAIEATPRDGQWLVATIKAFTGLEGFPTEDLVKENLDKLIKLQVAVQKDKGYGLEGDGMSFANNFLLSAQVLRLEVCTHDQEGKIARSAMLCLQAGLHDNLYLDREGEMVLLETVSSKHVVDMIETFLAEGSGC
;
A
#
# COMPACT_ATOMS: atom_id res chain seq x y z
N MET A 1 -0.97 28.01 15.87
CA MET A 1 -0.20 27.19 16.83
C MET A 1 1.27 27.18 16.42
N ALA A 2 2.20 27.01 17.37
CA ALA A 2 3.62 26.91 17.04
C ALA A 2 3.91 25.53 16.41
N ARG A 3 4.46 25.52 15.19
CA ARG A 3 4.89 24.30 14.52
C ARG A 3 6.01 23.62 15.31
N THR A 4 5.89 22.32 15.47
CA THR A 4 6.90 21.44 16.08
C THR A 4 7.36 20.47 15.00
N GLU A 5 8.67 20.41 14.80
CA GLU A 5 9.31 19.53 13.83
C GLU A 5 10.60 19.01 14.44
N PHE A 6 10.80 17.69 14.43
CA PHE A 6 12.02 17.07 14.92
C PHE A 6 12.29 15.74 14.21
N LEU A 7 13.57 15.41 14.10
CA LEU A 7 14.04 14.12 13.64
C LEU A 7 14.13 13.16 14.83
N LEU A 8 13.67 11.93 14.62
CA LEU A 8 13.65 10.88 15.61
C LEU A 8 14.35 9.66 15.05
N ALA A 9 15.52 9.34 15.59
CA ALA A 9 16.20 8.10 15.28
C ALA A 9 15.34 6.91 15.75
N THR A 10 15.27 5.87 14.93
CA THR A 10 14.39 4.71 15.19
C THR A 10 14.77 3.94 16.46
N ASP A 11 16.05 3.96 16.85
CA ASP A 11 16.54 3.37 18.10
C ASP A 11 16.08 4.14 19.36
N LEU A 12 15.54 5.35 19.21
CA LEU A 12 14.99 6.14 20.31
C LEU A 12 13.49 5.89 20.58
N LEU A 13 12.81 5.16 19.68
CA LEU A 13 11.38 4.89 19.79
C LEU A 13 10.98 4.12 21.06
N PRO A 14 11.73 3.09 21.51
CA PRO A 14 11.44 2.40 22.77
C PRO A 14 11.45 3.34 23.98
N PHE A 15 12.38 4.30 24.04
CA PHE A 15 12.49 5.26 25.14
C PHE A 15 11.37 6.31 25.09
N LEU A 16 11.00 6.78 23.89
CA LEU A 16 9.84 7.67 23.77
C LEU A 16 8.52 6.96 24.11
N ALA A 17 8.38 5.68 23.76
CA ALA A 17 7.25 4.87 24.18
C ALA A 17 7.20 4.72 25.72
N HIS A 18 8.34 4.52 26.37
CA HIS A 18 8.45 4.55 27.83
C HIS A 18 8.04 5.91 28.42
N LEU A 19 8.55 7.01 27.87
CA LEU A 19 8.27 8.36 28.35
C LEU A 19 6.82 8.82 28.08
N ALA A 20 6.18 8.28 27.05
CA ALA A 20 4.74 8.40 26.89
C ALA A 20 4.01 7.73 28.08
N GLY A 21 4.58 6.68 28.65
CA GLY A 21 4.02 6.01 29.82
C GLY A 21 2.74 5.23 29.50
N THR A 22 1.94 4.99 30.54
CA THR A 22 0.73 4.18 30.42
C THR A 22 -0.43 4.97 29.80
N GLY A 23 -1.44 4.25 29.29
CA GLY A 23 -2.67 4.85 28.76
C GLY A 23 -2.68 5.16 27.27
N SER A 24 -1.67 4.72 26.52
CA SER A 24 -1.68 4.71 25.06
C SER A 24 -2.81 3.81 24.53
N GLY A 25 -3.69 4.37 23.71
CA GLY A 25 -4.74 3.67 22.99
C GLY A 25 -4.18 2.71 21.93
N THR A 26 -5.05 1.88 21.37
CA THR A 26 -4.67 0.81 20.43
C THR A 26 -4.09 1.32 19.11
N LEU A 27 -4.46 2.53 18.68
CA LEU A 27 -3.94 3.19 17.47
C LEU A 27 -2.68 4.03 17.72
N SER A 28 -2.25 4.18 18.98
CA SER A 28 -1.07 4.97 19.32
C SER A 28 0.18 4.42 18.62
N PRO A 29 1.03 5.29 18.02
CA PRO A 29 2.32 4.85 17.52
C PRO A 29 3.12 4.13 18.60
N TRP A 30 3.02 4.56 19.87
CA TRP A 30 3.81 4.03 20.99
C TRP A 30 3.56 2.56 21.30
N ARG A 31 2.48 1.95 20.79
CA ARG A 31 2.24 0.50 20.92
C ARG A 31 2.97 -0.35 19.88
N ARG A 32 3.53 0.26 18.85
CA ARG A 32 4.24 -0.47 17.78
C ARG A 32 5.63 -0.94 18.20
N TRP A 33 6.17 -0.36 19.26
CA TRP A 33 7.50 -0.67 19.77
C TRP A 33 7.39 -1.24 21.16
N GLU A 34 8.26 -2.20 21.46
CA GLU A 34 8.45 -2.66 22.82
C GLU A 34 9.06 -1.51 23.62
N ALA A 35 8.29 -0.98 24.57
CA ALA A 35 8.73 0.15 25.38
C ALA A 35 9.93 -0.27 26.23
N ALA A 36 10.93 0.60 26.31
CA ALA A 36 12.03 0.39 27.23
C ALA A 36 11.50 0.30 28.68
N THR A 37 12.15 -0.50 29.52
CA THR A 37 11.80 -0.57 30.95
C THR A 37 12.18 0.71 31.69
N GLU A 38 13.25 1.37 31.24
CA GLU A 38 13.73 2.65 31.77
C GLU A 38 14.48 3.43 30.67
N VAL A 39 14.81 4.70 30.96
CA VAL A 39 15.67 5.52 30.10
C VAL A 39 17.00 5.71 30.81
N ASP A 40 18.01 4.95 30.39
CA ASP A 40 19.36 5.02 30.94
C ASP A 40 20.11 6.30 30.54
N GLU A 41 21.30 6.52 31.11
CA GLU A 41 22.11 7.72 30.86
C GLU A 41 22.50 7.84 29.38
N ALA A 42 22.84 6.73 28.72
CA ALA A 42 23.20 6.72 27.31
C ALA A 42 22.02 7.13 26.41
N ALA A 43 20.81 6.66 26.71
CA ALA A 43 19.60 7.04 26.02
C ALA A 43 19.26 8.52 26.23
N TRP A 44 19.42 9.04 27.45
CA TRP A 44 19.26 10.48 27.70
C TRP A 44 20.25 11.32 26.91
N GLU A 45 21.51 10.91 26.81
CA GLU A 45 22.51 11.60 26.00
C GLU A 45 22.14 11.58 24.50
N LYS A 46 21.65 10.46 23.97
CA LYS A 46 21.14 10.41 22.60
C LYS A 46 19.92 11.31 22.38
N LEU A 47 18.96 11.32 23.32
CA LEU A 47 17.79 12.21 23.25
C LEU A 47 18.18 13.69 23.33
N LYS A 48 19.20 14.04 24.13
CA LYS A 48 19.77 15.40 24.19
C LYS A 48 20.48 15.77 22.88
N ALA A 49 21.29 14.86 22.33
CA ALA A 49 21.97 15.05 21.04
C ALA A 49 20.98 15.25 19.88
N ALA A 50 19.86 14.52 19.91
CA ALA A 50 18.73 14.70 19.00
C ALA A 50 17.88 15.95 19.29
N GLN A 51 18.28 16.76 20.28
CA GLN A 51 17.60 17.98 20.72
C GLN A 51 16.15 17.78 21.19
N LEU A 52 15.80 16.58 21.67
CA LEU A 52 14.46 16.24 22.16
C LEU A 52 14.27 16.57 23.64
N CYS A 53 15.36 16.66 24.39
CA CYS A 53 15.37 16.89 25.83
C CYS A 53 16.07 18.19 26.23
N GLU A 54 15.75 18.68 27.42
CA GLU A 54 16.47 19.72 28.16
C GLU A 54 17.64 19.10 28.94
N GLU A 55 18.59 19.93 29.37
CA GLU A 55 19.78 19.47 30.12
C GLU A 55 19.43 18.68 31.40
N LYS A 56 18.29 18.99 32.02
CA LYS A 56 17.81 18.37 33.26
C LYS A 56 17.13 17.00 33.09
N GLY A 57 17.27 16.35 31.93
CA GLY A 57 16.69 15.02 31.69
C GLY A 57 15.16 15.02 31.58
N ARG A 58 14.60 16.03 30.92
CA ARG A 58 13.17 16.13 30.61
C ARG A 58 12.97 16.43 29.15
N LEU A 59 11.89 15.91 28.55
CA LEU A 59 11.51 16.26 27.19
C LEU A 59 11.23 17.76 27.10
N LYS A 60 11.67 18.39 26.01
CA LYS A 60 11.29 19.78 25.71
C LYS A 60 9.77 19.87 25.64
N ARG A 61 9.20 20.96 26.15
CA ARG A 61 7.73 21.15 26.23
C ARG A 61 7.00 20.83 24.93
N LYS A 62 7.52 21.28 23.78
CA LYS A 62 6.90 21.02 22.47
C LYS A 62 6.85 19.52 22.13
N VAL A 63 7.94 18.79 22.38
CA VAL A 63 8.03 17.34 22.17
C VAL A 63 7.09 16.59 23.11
N ALA A 64 7.07 16.98 24.39
CA ALA A 64 6.17 16.38 25.39
C ALA A 64 4.69 16.52 25.01
N VAL A 65 4.28 17.71 24.51
CA VAL A 65 2.92 17.95 24.02
C VAL A 65 2.59 17.05 22.83
N THR A 66 3.47 16.95 21.83
CA THR A 66 3.26 16.07 20.67
C THR A 66 3.16 14.60 21.08
N ILE A 67 4.01 14.13 22.01
CA ILE A 67 3.97 12.75 22.52
C ILE A 67 2.65 12.46 23.24
N GLU A 68 2.17 13.39 24.06
CA GLU A 68 0.90 13.28 24.77
C GLU A 68 -0.29 13.20 23.80
N LYS A 69 -0.33 14.07 22.77
CA LYS A 69 -1.37 14.03 21.72
C LYS A 69 -1.45 12.65 21.06
N LEU A 70 -0.30 12.06 20.77
CA LEU A 70 -0.19 10.77 20.08
C LEU A 70 -0.57 9.56 20.96
N LYS A 71 -0.88 9.73 22.25
CA LYS A 71 -1.30 8.60 23.08
C LYS A 71 -2.64 8.02 22.64
N ARG A 72 -3.56 8.84 22.14
CA ARG A 72 -4.94 8.40 21.86
C ARG A 72 -5.45 8.99 20.54
N PRO A 73 -4.81 8.65 19.41
CA PRO A 73 -5.35 9.03 18.11
C PRO A 73 -6.69 8.33 17.88
N SER A 74 -7.64 9.06 17.29
CA SER A 74 -8.94 8.52 16.88
C SER A 74 -8.85 7.79 15.54
N ARG A 75 -7.88 8.18 14.71
CA ARG A 75 -7.66 7.64 13.37
C ARG A 75 -6.17 7.64 13.04
N MET A 76 -5.77 6.65 12.26
CA MET A 76 -4.45 6.57 11.65
C MET A 76 -4.61 6.33 10.15
N VAL A 77 -3.86 7.07 9.34
CA VAL A 77 -3.70 6.84 7.91
C VAL A 77 -2.24 6.52 7.64
N ARG A 78 -1.98 5.41 6.94
CA ARG A 78 -0.65 5.02 6.47
C ARG A 78 -0.66 5.07 4.95
N LEU A 79 0.21 5.90 4.41
CA LEU A 79 0.49 6.00 2.98
C LEU A 79 1.90 5.48 2.75
N ARG A 80 2.05 4.46 1.90
CA ARG A 80 3.35 3.92 1.51
C ARG A 80 3.42 3.87 0.00
N LEU A 81 4.34 4.63 -0.57
CA LEU A 81 4.64 4.62 -1.99
C LEU A 81 6.02 3.98 -2.21
N MET A 82 6.07 2.98 -3.09
CA MET A 82 7.30 2.33 -3.51
C MET A 82 7.53 2.62 -5.00
N THR A 83 8.71 3.13 -5.34
CA THR A 83 9.11 3.52 -6.70
C THR A 83 10.52 2.99 -6.95
N GLY A 84 10.63 1.83 -7.59
CA GLY A 84 11.90 1.10 -7.71
C GLY A 84 12.50 0.78 -6.32
N PRO A 85 13.78 1.11 -6.05
CA PRO A 85 14.40 0.87 -4.74
C PRO A 85 13.98 1.89 -3.67
N SER A 86 13.32 2.98 -4.06
CA SER A 86 12.93 4.06 -3.16
C SER A 86 11.57 3.77 -2.53
N MET A 87 11.45 4.05 -1.23
CA MET A 87 10.19 3.98 -0.50
C MET A 87 9.97 5.29 0.23
N MET A 88 8.76 5.83 0.09
CA MET A 88 8.24 6.93 0.90
C MET A 88 7.10 6.39 1.77
N GLU A 89 7.15 6.66 3.07
CA GLU A 89 6.09 6.29 4.00
C GLU A 89 5.70 7.47 4.88
N HIS A 90 4.39 7.76 4.91
CA HIS A 90 3.76 8.69 5.83
C HIS A 90 2.80 7.93 6.74
N LEU A 91 2.97 8.09 8.05
CA LEU A 91 2.03 7.67 9.07
C LEU A 91 1.42 8.92 9.68
N ILE A 92 0.11 9.09 9.53
CA ILE A 92 -0.61 10.30 9.92
C ILE A 92 -1.60 9.89 11.00
N TYR A 93 -1.49 10.50 12.17
CA TYR A 93 -2.33 10.25 13.33
C TYR A 93 -3.21 11.47 13.55
N PHE A 94 -4.52 11.27 13.59
CA PHE A 94 -5.48 12.32 13.90
C PHE A 94 -5.84 12.26 15.38
N CYS A 95 -5.62 13.37 16.07
CA CYS A 95 -5.59 13.44 17.52
C CYS A 95 -6.56 14.52 18.03
N GLY A 96 -7.24 14.22 19.14
CA GLY A 96 -8.13 15.16 19.81
C GLY A 96 -9.45 15.45 19.06
N PRO A 97 -10.31 16.30 19.62
CA PRO A 97 -11.67 16.55 19.12
C PRO A 97 -11.70 17.43 17.86
N GLN A 98 -10.65 18.21 17.60
CA GLN A 98 -10.51 18.97 16.34
C GLN A 98 -9.75 18.16 15.28
N ALA A 99 -9.46 16.89 15.59
CA ALA A 99 -8.74 15.95 14.74
C ALA A 99 -7.45 16.54 14.13
N GLU A 100 -6.66 17.18 15.00
CA GLU A 100 -5.35 17.70 14.63
C GLU A 100 -4.45 16.54 14.19
N ALA A 101 -3.83 16.67 13.02
CA ALA A 101 -2.99 15.63 12.47
C ALA A 101 -1.53 15.80 12.93
N VAL A 102 -0.86 14.68 13.23
CA VAL A 102 0.59 14.58 13.45
C VAL A 102 1.14 13.51 12.49
N SER A 103 2.17 13.84 11.72
CA SER A 103 2.73 12.92 10.72
C SER A 103 4.12 12.43 11.10
N PHE A 104 4.39 11.16 10.87
CA PHE A 104 5.73 10.57 10.87
C PHE A 104 6.07 10.22 9.42
N THR A 105 7.15 10.79 8.90
CA THR A 105 7.65 10.47 7.56
C THR A 105 8.97 9.72 7.69
N SER A 106 9.08 8.54 7.06
CA SER A 106 10.33 7.79 7.05
C SER A 106 11.40 8.51 6.22
N ASN A 107 12.61 8.61 6.77
CA ASN A 107 13.80 9.17 6.12
C ASN A 107 15.02 8.31 6.49
N GLY A 108 15.15 7.15 5.83
CA GLY A 108 16.15 6.14 6.18
C GLY A 108 15.90 5.61 7.60
N ASP A 109 16.94 5.63 8.44
CA ASP A 109 16.88 5.16 9.84
C ASP A 109 16.20 6.14 10.81
N ASN A 110 15.68 7.26 10.28
CA ASN A 110 15.02 8.30 11.06
C ASN A 110 13.55 8.46 10.65
N LEU A 111 12.77 9.00 11.58
CA LEU A 111 11.41 9.48 11.37
C LEU A 111 11.39 10.99 11.54
N LEU A 112 10.90 11.72 10.54
CA LEU A 112 10.58 13.13 10.67
C LEU A 112 9.18 13.28 11.25
N VAL A 113 9.09 13.81 12.46
CA VAL A 113 7.82 14.09 13.14
C VAL A 113 7.43 15.54 12.91
N ARG A 114 6.20 15.77 12.47
CA ARG A 114 5.62 17.13 12.26
C ARG A 114 4.26 17.26 12.92
N ASP A 115 4.12 18.28 13.78
CA ASP A 115 2.91 18.67 14.50
C ASP A 115 2.69 20.19 14.31
N PRO A 116 1.69 20.62 13.51
CA PRO A 116 0.74 19.80 12.76
C PRO A 116 1.38 19.09 11.54
N ALA A 117 0.75 18.02 11.08
CA ALA A 117 1.10 17.31 9.85
C ALA A 117 0.93 18.23 8.63
N PRO A 118 1.88 18.24 7.67
CA PRO A 118 1.78 19.06 6.47
C PRO A 118 0.95 18.34 5.39
N LEU A 119 -0.35 18.14 5.63
CA LEU A 119 -1.22 17.30 4.77
C LEU A 119 -1.21 17.73 3.30
N GLU A 120 -1.29 19.04 3.03
CA GLU A 120 -1.22 19.58 1.66
C GLU A 120 0.11 19.25 0.97
N GLN A 121 1.23 19.26 1.69
CA GLN A 121 2.53 18.90 1.11
C GLN A 121 2.62 17.41 0.81
N ILE A 122 2.01 16.58 1.67
CA ILE A 122 1.94 15.12 1.44
C ILE A 122 1.13 14.85 0.18
N ILE A 123 -0.05 15.46 0.05
CA ILE A 123 -0.90 15.37 -1.14
C ILE A 123 -0.15 15.88 -2.38
N HIS A 124 0.56 17.01 -2.28
CA HIS A 124 1.38 17.52 -3.37
C HIS A 124 2.46 16.55 -3.82
N GLY A 125 3.10 15.85 -2.88
CA GLY A 125 4.02 14.77 -3.20
C GLY A 125 3.36 13.67 -4.04
N PHE A 126 2.12 13.29 -3.73
CA PHE A 126 1.39 12.32 -4.55
C PHE A 126 1.07 12.85 -5.95
N TYR A 127 0.76 14.14 -6.11
CA TYR A 127 0.64 14.74 -7.44
C TYR A 127 1.93 14.62 -8.26
N GLU A 128 3.09 14.82 -7.63
CA GLU A 128 4.39 14.73 -8.29
C GLU A 128 4.78 13.29 -8.65
N TYR A 129 4.61 12.34 -7.73
CA TYR A 129 5.06 10.96 -7.95
C TYR A 129 4.07 10.11 -8.74
N TRP A 130 2.77 10.22 -8.46
CA TRP A 130 1.73 9.39 -9.06
C TRP A 130 1.10 10.03 -10.30
N GLY A 131 1.16 11.36 -10.40
CA GLY A 131 0.51 12.14 -11.43
C GLY A 131 -1.00 12.34 -11.21
N TYR A 132 -1.61 13.16 -12.06
CA TYR A 132 -3.04 13.49 -11.99
C TYR A 132 -3.67 13.53 -13.38
N SER A 133 -4.44 12.49 -13.71
CA SER A 133 -5.17 12.39 -14.96
C SER A 133 -6.48 11.65 -14.71
N SER A 134 -7.54 12.07 -15.40
CA SER A 134 -8.84 11.40 -15.38
C SER A 134 -8.96 10.26 -16.41
N LEU A 135 -7.94 10.06 -17.25
CA LEU A 135 -7.95 9.01 -18.27
C LEU A 135 -7.62 7.64 -17.66
N VAL A 136 -8.20 6.60 -18.26
CA VAL A 136 -7.96 5.18 -17.94
C VAL A 136 -7.74 4.43 -19.25
N SER A 137 -6.75 3.55 -19.30
CA SER A 137 -6.37 2.84 -20.53
C SER A 137 -7.19 1.57 -20.82
N SER A 138 -7.90 1.03 -19.83
CA SER A 138 -8.77 -0.16 -19.97
C SER A 138 -10.01 -0.06 -19.09
N GLY A 139 -11.04 -0.86 -19.38
CA GLY A 139 -12.27 -0.95 -18.59
C GLY A 139 -12.29 -2.09 -17.57
N LEU A 140 -11.13 -2.66 -17.21
CA LEU A 140 -11.08 -3.83 -16.32
C LEU A 140 -11.75 -3.51 -14.97
N ASN A 141 -12.81 -4.23 -14.65
CA ASN A 141 -13.47 -4.19 -13.36
C ASN A 141 -14.04 -5.58 -13.08
N VAL A 142 -13.32 -6.36 -12.27
CA VAL A 142 -13.70 -7.74 -11.95
C VAL A 142 -13.57 -8.02 -10.46
N ARG A 143 -14.51 -8.82 -9.95
CA ARG A 143 -14.49 -9.37 -8.59
C ARG A 143 -14.18 -10.86 -8.68
N LEU A 144 -13.04 -11.26 -8.13
CA LEU A 144 -12.52 -12.61 -8.25
C LEU A 144 -12.29 -13.23 -6.87
N GLU A 145 -12.56 -14.52 -6.74
CA GLU A 145 -12.02 -15.29 -5.61
C GLU A 145 -10.49 -15.23 -5.65
N PRO A 146 -9.78 -15.27 -4.50
CA PRO A 146 -8.32 -15.15 -4.44
C PRO A 146 -7.57 -16.08 -5.41
N LYS A 147 -8.07 -17.31 -5.58
CA LYS A 147 -7.55 -18.30 -6.54
C LYS A 147 -7.74 -17.85 -7.99
N ALA A 148 -8.93 -17.39 -8.35
CA ALA A 148 -9.20 -16.87 -9.70
C ALA A 148 -8.38 -15.59 -9.99
N ALA A 149 -8.21 -14.71 -9.01
CA ALA A 149 -7.34 -13.53 -9.11
C ALA A 149 -5.88 -13.93 -9.38
N LEU A 150 -5.39 -14.98 -8.71
CA LEU A 150 -4.03 -15.48 -8.90
C LEU A 150 -3.83 -16.12 -10.29
N VAL A 151 -4.82 -16.85 -10.80
CA VAL A 151 -4.79 -17.37 -12.19
C VAL A 151 -4.84 -16.23 -13.21
N PHE A 152 -5.71 -15.25 -13.01
CA PHE A 152 -5.76 -14.07 -13.87
C PHE A 152 -4.42 -13.34 -13.88
N ALA A 153 -3.82 -13.13 -12.71
CA ALA A 153 -2.50 -12.51 -12.59
C ALA A 153 -1.43 -13.26 -13.39
N ALA A 154 -1.41 -14.59 -13.32
CA ALA A 154 -0.46 -15.42 -14.05
C ALA A 154 -0.67 -15.32 -15.57
N MET A 155 -1.93 -15.32 -16.02
CA MET A 155 -2.28 -15.10 -17.43
C MET A 155 -1.77 -13.74 -17.93
N VAL A 156 -1.94 -12.69 -17.13
CA VAL A 156 -1.45 -11.34 -17.46
C VAL A 156 0.09 -11.32 -17.44
N ASP A 157 0.76 -11.92 -16.45
CA ASP A 157 2.24 -11.99 -16.39
C ASP A 157 2.82 -12.74 -17.61
N LEU A 158 2.23 -13.89 -17.98
CA LEU A 158 2.59 -14.66 -19.16
C LEU A 158 2.44 -13.84 -20.45
N HIS A 159 1.31 -13.17 -20.61
CA HIS A 159 1.03 -12.34 -21.78
C HIS A 159 1.99 -11.15 -21.88
N ARG A 160 2.27 -10.47 -20.77
CA ARG A 160 3.21 -9.34 -20.70
C ARG A 160 4.62 -9.78 -21.10
N ARG A 161 5.09 -10.90 -20.55
CA ARG A 161 6.41 -11.48 -20.89
C ARG A 161 6.52 -11.78 -22.37
N GLN A 162 5.49 -12.40 -22.95
CA GLN A 162 5.47 -12.72 -24.38
C GLN A 162 5.42 -11.45 -25.23
N SER A 163 4.56 -10.49 -24.89
CA SER A 163 4.42 -9.21 -25.58
C SER A 163 5.73 -8.42 -25.61
N LEU A 164 6.47 -8.37 -24.49
CA LEU A 164 7.78 -7.74 -24.42
C LEU A 164 8.80 -8.48 -25.29
N THR A 165 8.78 -9.82 -25.27
CA THR A 165 9.68 -10.66 -26.07
C THR A 165 9.43 -10.49 -27.58
N ASP A 166 8.17 -10.40 -28.00
CA ASP A 166 7.80 -10.18 -29.39
C ASP A 166 8.20 -8.78 -29.87
N ARG A 167 8.06 -7.75 -29.03
CA ARG A 167 8.55 -6.39 -29.34
C ARG A 167 10.05 -6.35 -29.55
N VAL A 168 10.83 -6.99 -28.69
CA VAL A 168 12.29 -7.10 -28.85
C VAL A 168 12.65 -7.83 -30.14
N ALA A 169 11.90 -8.86 -30.50
CA ALA A 169 12.10 -9.63 -31.72
C ALA A 169 11.48 -9.00 -32.98
N MET A 170 10.86 -7.81 -32.87
CA MET A 170 10.11 -7.15 -33.95
C MET A 170 9.05 -8.06 -34.61
N ARG A 171 8.42 -8.93 -33.81
CA ARG A 171 7.32 -9.80 -34.26
C ARG A 171 5.96 -9.11 -34.05
N PRO A 172 4.97 -9.38 -34.91
CA PRO A 172 3.62 -8.90 -34.66
C PRO A 172 3.08 -9.48 -33.35
N ALA A 173 2.27 -8.70 -32.64
CA ALA A 173 1.55 -9.18 -31.48
C ALA A 173 0.53 -10.25 -31.92
N VAL A 174 0.68 -11.47 -31.40
CA VAL A 174 -0.24 -12.58 -31.65
C VAL A 174 -0.99 -12.88 -30.35
N HIS A 175 -2.28 -13.17 -30.46
CA HIS A 175 -3.06 -13.64 -29.32
C HIS A 175 -2.51 -14.99 -28.83
N GLN A 176 -2.13 -15.04 -27.56
CA GLN A 176 -1.49 -16.20 -26.96
C GLN A 176 -2.50 -17.07 -26.21
N TYR A 177 -2.29 -18.38 -26.27
CA TYR A 177 -3.09 -19.36 -25.54
C TYR A 177 -2.16 -20.27 -24.74
N TYR A 178 -2.47 -20.46 -23.47
CA TYR A 178 -1.68 -21.22 -22.50
C TYR A 178 -2.46 -22.43 -21.99
N SER A 179 -1.78 -23.54 -21.75
CA SER A 179 -2.37 -24.68 -21.06
C SER A 179 -2.46 -24.42 -19.55
N PRO A 180 -3.34 -25.13 -18.81
CA PRO A 180 -3.37 -25.05 -17.35
C PRO A 180 -2.01 -25.34 -16.69
N ALA A 181 -1.24 -26.30 -17.22
CA ALA A 181 0.13 -26.58 -16.77
C ALA A 181 1.05 -25.35 -16.89
N GLN A 182 1.04 -24.65 -18.03
CA GLN A 182 1.86 -23.46 -18.22
C GLN A 182 1.49 -22.32 -17.26
N VAL A 183 0.20 -22.19 -16.94
CA VAL A 183 -0.28 -21.20 -15.96
C VAL A 183 0.13 -21.58 -14.54
N LEU A 184 0.05 -22.87 -14.18
CA LEU A 184 0.53 -23.38 -12.90
C LEU A 184 2.02 -23.13 -12.73
N ASP A 185 2.83 -23.51 -13.73
CA ASP A 185 4.28 -23.28 -13.76
C ASP A 185 4.60 -21.79 -13.57
N ALA A 186 3.83 -20.90 -14.21
CA ALA A 186 4.02 -19.46 -14.06
C ALA A 186 3.74 -19.00 -12.62
N ILE A 187 2.68 -19.49 -11.98
CA ILE A 187 2.34 -19.17 -10.59
C ILE A 187 3.45 -19.60 -9.63
N GLU A 188 4.03 -20.78 -9.85
CA GLU A 188 5.06 -21.36 -8.99
C GLU A 188 6.43 -20.71 -9.19
N ALA A 189 6.81 -20.47 -10.45
CA ALA A 189 8.12 -19.93 -10.80
C ALA A 189 8.25 -18.41 -10.61
N THR A 190 7.15 -17.69 -10.34
CA THR A 190 7.18 -16.22 -10.21
C THR A 190 8.04 -15.78 -9.01
N PRO A 191 9.05 -14.91 -9.22
CA PRO A 191 9.84 -14.31 -8.13
C PRO A 191 8.98 -13.49 -7.16
N ARG A 192 9.38 -13.41 -5.89
CA ARG A 192 8.70 -12.57 -4.87
C ARG A 192 9.06 -11.08 -5.02
N ASP A 193 8.70 -10.50 -6.15
CA ASP A 193 8.94 -9.09 -6.51
C ASP A 193 7.63 -8.42 -6.98
N GLY A 194 7.42 -7.17 -6.60
CA GLY A 194 6.21 -6.39 -6.89
C GLY A 194 6.02 -5.99 -8.36
N GLN A 195 6.98 -6.30 -9.23
CA GLN A 195 6.81 -6.17 -10.68
C GLN A 195 5.83 -7.19 -11.26
N TRP A 196 5.72 -8.37 -10.62
CA TRP A 196 4.87 -9.47 -11.07
C TRP A 196 3.51 -9.43 -10.38
N LEU A 197 2.44 -9.48 -11.17
CA LEU A 197 1.09 -9.41 -10.60
C LEU A 197 0.79 -10.64 -9.75
N VAL A 198 1.31 -11.82 -10.12
CA VAL A 198 1.21 -13.04 -9.31
C VAL A 198 1.78 -12.81 -7.91
N ALA A 199 2.98 -12.23 -7.80
CA ALA A 199 3.61 -11.97 -6.51
C ALA A 199 2.81 -10.93 -5.70
N THR A 200 2.29 -9.90 -6.35
CA THR A 200 1.40 -8.92 -5.72
C THR A 200 0.12 -9.57 -5.18
N ILE A 201 -0.56 -10.39 -5.97
CA ILE A 201 -1.79 -11.07 -5.53
C ILE A 201 -1.49 -12.07 -4.41
N LYS A 202 -0.39 -12.81 -4.46
CA LYS A 202 0.05 -13.66 -3.33
C LYS A 202 0.24 -12.86 -2.05
N ALA A 203 0.96 -11.74 -2.12
CA ALA A 203 1.19 -10.87 -0.97
C ALA A 203 -0.11 -10.21 -0.45
N PHE A 204 -1.01 -9.84 -1.35
CA PHE A 204 -2.28 -9.19 -1.01
C PHE A 204 -3.29 -10.16 -0.38
N THR A 205 -3.36 -11.39 -0.88
CA THR A 205 -4.35 -12.40 -0.44
C THR A 205 -3.82 -13.35 0.63
N GLY A 206 -2.50 -13.48 0.77
CA GLY A 206 -1.86 -14.48 1.63
C GLY A 206 -1.80 -15.88 1.01
N LEU A 207 -2.14 -16.04 -0.27
CA LEU A 207 -2.03 -17.32 -0.96
C LEU A 207 -0.57 -17.63 -1.35
N GLU A 208 -0.13 -18.87 -1.15
CA GLU A 208 1.23 -19.27 -1.53
C GLU A 208 1.32 -19.92 -2.94
N GLY A 209 0.22 -20.49 -3.45
CA GLY A 209 0.18 -21.13 -4.77
C GLY A 209 -1.09 -21.94 -5.06
N PHE A 210 -1.01 -22.81 -6.06
CA PHE A 210 -2.04 -23.77 -6.45
C PHE A 210 -1.52 -25.20 -6.27
N PRO A 211 -2.34 -26.15 -5.81
CA PRO A 211 -1.86 -27.51 -5.61
C PRO A 211 -1.99 -28.40 -6.86
N THR A 212 -2.85 -28.06 -7.85
CA THR A 212 -3.09 -28.91 -9.03
C THR A 212 -3.47 -28.11 -10.29
N GLU A 213 -3.19 -28.69 -11.46
CA GLU A 213 -3.62 -28.16 -12.77
C GLU A 213 -5.15 -28.11 -12.93
N ASP A 214 -5.88 -29.09 -12.36
CA ASP A 214 -7.35 -29.12 -12.42
C ASP A 214 -7.97 -27.90 -11.74
N LEU A 215 -7.41 -27.45 -10.61
CA LEU A 215 -7.86 -26.23 -9.95
C LEU A 215 -7.52 -24.98 -10.75
N VAL A 216 -6.39 -24.96 -11.45
CA VAL A 216 -6.07 -23.87 -12.38
C VAL A 216 -7.11 -23.82 -13.49
N LYS A 217 -7.44 -24.97 -14.08
CA LYS A 217 -8.48 -25.09 -15.11
C LYS A 217 -9.84 -24.61 -14.62
N GLU A 218 -10.30 -25.04 -13.44
CA GLU A 218 -11.56 -24.58 -12.85
C GLU A 218 -11.61 -23.05 -12.74
N ASN A 219 -10.50 -22.43 -12.33
CA ASN A 219 -10.43 -20.98 -12.19
C ASN A 219 -10.30 -20.26 -13.54
N LEU A 220 -9.67 -20.86 -14.56
CA LEU A 220 -9.71 -20.36 -15.94
C LEU A 220 -11.15 -20.37 -16.47
N ASP A 221 -11.93 -21.41 -16.21
CA ASP A 221 -13.35 -21.49 -16.61
C ASP A 221 -14.19 -20.38 -15.94
N LYS A 222 -13.85 -19.98 -14.71
CA LYS A 222 -14.47 -18.82 -14.04
C LYS A 222 -14.13 -17.51 -14.76
N LEU A 223 -12.89 -17.32 -15.20
CA LEU A 223 -12.48 -16.13 -15.95
C LEU A 223 -13.18 -16.02 -17.31
N ILE A 224 -13.45 -17.15 -17.97
CA ILE A 224 -14.24 -17.17 -19.22
C ILE A 224 -15.67 -16.67 -18.98
N LYS A 225 -16.32 -17.11 -17.89
CA LYS A 225 -17.67 -16.63 -17.53
C LYS A 225 -17.71 -15.12 -17.29
N LEU A 226 -16.60 -14.54 -16.87
CA LEU A 226 -16.43 -13.09 -16.66
C LEU A 226 -15.95 -12.34 -17.92
N GLN A 227 -15.82 -13.02 -19.05
CA GLN A 227 -15.41 -12.44 -20.34
C GLN A 227 -14.05 -11.73 -20.34
N VAL A 228 -13.18 -12.07 -19.38
CA VAL A 228 -11.78 -11.60 -19.32
C VAL A 228 -10.78 -12.64 -19.84
N ALA A 229 -11.27 -13.83 -20.16
CA ALA A 229 -10.52 -14.91 -20.78
C ALA A 229 -11.39 -15.67 -21.79
N VAL A 230 -10.74 -16.41 -22.67
CA VAL A 230 -11.39 -17.26 -23.67
C VAL A 230 -10.65 -18.58 -23.80
N GLN A 231 -11.38 -19.65 -24.08
CA GLN A 231 -10.77 -20.92 -24.47
C GLN A 231 -10.82 -21.04 -25.99
N LYS A 232 -9.66 -21.32 -26.59
CA LYS A 232 -9.57 -21.68 -28.01
C LYS A 232 -8.74 -22.94 -28.16
N ASP A 233 -9.28 -23.89 -28.93
CA ASP A 233 -8.71 -25.23 -29.08
C ASP A 233 -8.48 -25.88 -27.70
N LYS A 234 -7.22 -26.08 -27.31
CA LYS A 234 -6.83 -26.67 -26.01
C LYS A 234 -6.19 -25.67 -25.04
N GLY A 235 -6.15 -24.38 -25.39
CA GLY A 235 -5.50 -23.35 -24.59
C GLY A 235 -6.46 -22.24 -24.16
N TYR A 236 -6.00 -21.45 -23.19
CA TYR A 236 -6.72 -20.31 -22.62
C TYR A 236 -5.95 -19.03 -22.92
N GLY A 237 -6.64 -17.99 -23.35
CA GLY A 237 -6.08 -16.66 -23.62
C GLY A 237 -6.85 -15.57 -22.87
N LEU A 238 -6.26 -14.39 -22.72
CA LEU A 238 -6.98 -13.21 -22.20
C LEU A 238 -7.90 -12.66 -23.29
N GLU A 239 -9.07 -12.13 -22.93
CA GLU A 239 -9.99 -11.49 -23.87
C GLU A 239 -10.59 -10.21 -23.25
N GLY A 240 -11.21 -9.37 -24.09
CA GLY A 240 -11.92 -8.17 -23.66
C GLY A 240 -11.03 -7.24 -22.84
N ASP A 241 -11.54 -6.78 -21.71
CA ASP A 241 -10.81 -5.91 -20.80
C ASP A 241 -9.59 -6.58 -20.16
N GLY A 242 -9.58 -7.91 -20.03
CA GLY A 242 -8.41 -8.65 -19.56
C GLY A 242 -7.22 -8.53 -20.53
N MET A 243 -7.48 -8.62 -21.84
CA MET A 243 -6.48 -8.44 -22.87
C MET A 243 -6.04 -6.97 -22.98
N SER A 244 -6.98 -6.03 -22.97
CA SER A 244 -6.68 -4.59 -23.00
C SER A 244 -5.79 -4.18 -21.83
N PHE A 245 -6.14 -4.62 -20.62
CA PHE A 245 -5.32 -4.42 -19.42
C PHE A 245 -3.90 -4.98 -19.59
N ALA A 246 -3.76 -6.24 -20.00
CA ALA A 246 -2.45 -6.88 -20.12
C ALA A 246 -1.55 -6.26 -21.21
N ASN A 247 -2.15 -5.66 -22.25
CA ASN A 247 -1.41 -4.95 -23.30
C ASN A 247 -0.88 -3.58 -22.85
N ASN A 248 -1.61 -2.89 -21.97
CA ASN A 248 -1.27 -1.55 -21.52
C ASN A 248 -0.42 -1.58 -20.23
N PHE A 249 -0.77 -2.45 -19.28
CA PHE A 249 -0.10 -2.57 -17.97
C PHE A 249 1.15 -3.46 -18.05
N LEU A 250 2.20 -3.04 -18.77
CA LEU A 250 3.33 -3.93 -19.08
C LEU A 250 4.26 -4.22 -17.89
N LEU A 251 4.61 -3.18 -17.13
CA LEU A 251 5.55 -3.27 -16.00
C LEU A 251 5.07 -2.37 -14.87
N SER A 252 4.87 -2.95 -13.68
CA SER A 252 4.54 -2.16 -12.49
C SER A 252 5.76 -1.35 -12.06
N ALA A 253 5.66 -0.02 -12.15
CA ALA A 253 6.71 0.92 -11.79
C ALA A 253 6.55 1.46 -10.37
N GLN A 254 5.29 1.63 -9.93
CA GLN A 254 4.99 2.14 -8.60
C GLN A 254 3.93 1.30 -7.89
N VAL A 255 4.05 1.24 -6.57
CA VAL A 255 3.10 0.56 -5.70
C VAL A 255 2.72 1.50 -4.55
N LEU A 256 1.46 1.89 -4.51
CA LEU A 256 0.87 2.65 -3.42
C LEU A 256 0.06 1.72 -2.54
N ARG A 257 0.39 1.67 -1.26
CA ARG A 257 -0.44 1.08 -0.22
C ARG A 257 -1.03 2.18 0.64
N LEU A 258 -2.34 2.17 0.78
CA LEU A 258 -3.05 2.99 1.75
C LEU A 258 -3.68 2.07 2.79
N GLU A 259 -3.54 2.44 4.06
CA GLU A 259 -4.20 1.76 5.16
C GLU A 259 -4.79 2.81 6.11
N VAL A 260 -6.06 2.64 6.45
CA VAL A 260 -6.79 3.49 7.37
C VAL A 260 -7.26 2.64 8.54
N CYS A 261 -6.96 3.08 9.75
CA CYS A 261 -7.42 2.47 10.99
C CYS A 261 -8.20 3.50 11.80
N THR A 262 -9.40 3.12 12.25
CA THR A 262 -10.27 3.93 13.10
C THR A 262 -10.82 3.07 14.24
N HIS A 263 -11.32 3.70 15.30
CA HIS A 263 -12.18 2.99 16.25
C HIS A 263 -13.61 2.92 15.70
N ASP A 264 -14.21 1.74 15.72
CA ASP A 264 -15.64 1.58 15.45
C ASP A 264 -16.49 2.00 16.66
N GLN A 265 -17.82 1.91 16.52
CA GLN A 265 -18.76 2.25 17.58
C GLN A 265 -18.64 1.35 18.82
N GLU A 266 -18.03 0.17 18.70
CA GLU A 266 -17.77 -0.77 19.79
C GLU A 266 -16.36 -0.59 20.39
N GLY A 267 -15.57 0.36 19.90
CA GLY A 267 -14.20 0.61 20.33
C GLY A 267 -13.17 -0.39 19.79
N LYS A 268 -13.54 -1.25 18.84
CA LYS A 268 -12.60 -2.13 18.13
C LYS A 268 -11.94 -1.34 16.99
N ILE A 269 -10.81 -1.84 16.49
CA ILE A 269 -10.16 -1.21 15.34
C ILE A 269 -10.84 -1.69 14.07
N ALA A 270 -11.51 -0.77 13.38
CA ALA A 270 -11.89 -0.94 11.98
C ALA A 270 -10.69 -0.61 11.09
N ARG A 271 -10.32 -1.53 10.20
CA ARG A 271 -9.19 -1.40 9.29
C ARG A 271 -9.68 -1.53 7.85
N SER A 272 -9.35 -0.54 7.03
CA SER A 272 -9.49 -0.59 5.57
C SER A 272 -8.10 -0.46 4.95
N ALA A 273 -7.81 -1.23 3.91
CA ALA A 273 -6.54 -1.15 3.22
C ALA A 273 -6.72 -1.44 1.74
N MET A 274 -6.11 -0.60 0.90
CA MET A 274 -6.10 -0.77 -0.55
C MET A 274 -4.66 -0.84 -1.05
N LEU A 275 -4.50 -1.38 -2.25
CA LEU A 275 -3.24 -1.41 -2.97
C LEU A 275 -3.47 -0.90 -4.40
N CYS A 276 -2.70 0.08 -4.84
CA CYS A 276 -2.70 0.55 -6.22
C CYS A 276 -1.35 0.25 -6.84
N LEU A 277 -1.35 -0.33 -8.04
CA LEU A 277 -0.16 -0.51 -8.87
C LEU A 277 -0.23 0.46 -10.03
N GLN A 278 0.90 1.03 -10.44
CA GLN A 278 0.97 1.92 -11.60
C GLN A 278 2.05 1.45 -12.57
N ALA A 279 1.66 1.23 -13.83
CA ALA A 279 2.57 0.95 -14.94
C ALA A 279 2.82 2.18 -15.84
N GLY A 280 1.95 3.18 -15.73
CA GLY A 280 1.96 4.43 -16.48
C GLY A 280 0.87 5.36 -15.98
N LEU A 281 0.86 6.62 -16.40
CA LEU A 281 -0.07 7.65 -15.90
C LEU A 281 -1.56 7.28 -16.08
N HIS A 282 -1.89 6.41 -17.03
CA HIS A 282 -3.27 5.98 -17.32
C HIS A 282 -3.50 4.49 -17.01
N ASP A 283 -2.46 3.82 -16.49
CA ASP A 283 -2.40 2.38 -16.29
C ASP A 283 -2.24 2.11 -14.79
N ASN A 284 -3.34 2.34 -14.04
CA ASN A 284 -3.38 2.08 -12.61
C ASN A 284 -4.30 0.89 -12.34
N LEU A 285 -3.83 -0.10 -11.60
CA LEU A 285 -4.63 -1.20 -11.08
C LEU A 285 -4.90 -0.98 -9.60
N TYR A 286 -6.17 -0.75 -9.27
CA TYR A 286 -6.70 -0.74 -7.92
C TYR A 286 -7.04 -2.17 -7.47
N LEU A 287 -6.59 -2.52 -6.27
CA LEU A 287 -6.82 -3.78 -5.60
C LEU A 287 -7.43 -3.50 -4.22
N ASP A 288 -8.59 -4.10 -3.97
CA ASP A 288 -9.26 -4.07 -2.68
C ASP A 288 -9.84 -5.45 -2.33
N ARG A 289 -10.06 -5.68 -1.03
CA ARG A 289 -10.63 -6.91 -0.52
C ARG A 289 -12.07 -6.65 -0.05
N GLU A 290 -13.02 -7.10 -0.84
CA GLU A 290 -14.45 -7.04 -0.53
C GLU A 290 -14.89 -8.39 0.08
N GLY A 291 -14.69 -8.54 1.39
CA GLY A 291 -14.94 -9.80 2.09
C GLY A 291 -13.97 -10.91 1.65
N GLU A 292 -14.50 -11.96 1.04
CA GLU A 292 -13.69 -13.05 0.48
C GLU A 292 -13.31 -12.85 -1.00
N MET A 293 -13.75 -11.75 -1.60
CA MET A 293 -13.45 -11.42 -3.00
C MET A 293 -12.31 -10.40 -3.08
N VAL A 294 -11.56 -10.47 -4.17
CA VAL A 294 -10.57 -9.48 -4.58
C VAL A 294 -11.19 -8.67 -5.71
N LEU A 295 -11.32 -7.37 -5.51
CA LEU A 295 -11.66 -6.42 -6.57
C LEU A 295 -10.38 -6.06 -7.32
N LEU A 296 -10.40 -6.21 -8.64
CA LEU A 296 -9.37 -5.73 -9.55
C LEU A 296 -10.03 -4.72 -10.48
N GLU A 297 -9.64 -3.46 -10.37
CA GLU A 297 -10.22 -2.38 -11.16
C GLU A 297 -9.14 -1.49 -11.75
N THR A 298 -9.22 -1.17 -13.03
CA THR A 298 -8.39 -0.11 -13.60
C THR A 298 -9.00 1.25 -13.35
N VAL A 299 -8.24 2.11 -12.69
CA VAL A 299 -8.68 3.43 -12.25
C VAL A 299 -7.79 4.54 -12.80
N SER A 300 -8.29 5.77 -12.76
CA SER A 300 -7.50 6.93 -13.16
C SER A 300 -6.55 7.36 -12.04
N SER A 301 -5.43 8.00 -12.36
CA SER A 301 -4.54 8.56 -11.32
C SER A 301 -5.24 9.61 -10.48
N LYS A 302 -6.18 10.37 -11.09
CA LYS A 302 -7.06 11.30 -10.37
C LYS A 302 -7.86 10.59 -9.29
N HIS A 303 -8.48 9.45 -9.60
CA HIS A 303 -9.26 8.68 -8.62
C HIS A 303 -8.40 8.27 -7.41
N VAL A 304 -7.18 7.80 -7.65
CA VAL A 304 -6.25 7.41 -6.58
C VAL A 304 -5.90 8.60 -5.68
N VAL A 305 -5.56 9.76 -6.27
CA VAL A 305 -5.19 10.95 -5.50
C VAL A 305 -6.40 11.53 -4.75
N ASP A 306 -7.56 11.67 -5.41
CA ASP A 306 -8.80 12.17 -4.78
C ASP A 306 -9.19 11.29 -3.57
N MET A 307 -8.94 9.98 -3.65
CA MET A 307 -9.16 9.05 -2.54
C MET A 307 -8.18 9.30 -1.39
N ILE A 308 -6.89 9.52 -1.66
CA ILE A 308 -5.92 9.94 -0.62
C ILE A 308 -6.38 11.23 0.03
N GLU A 309 -6.76 12.24 -0.76
CA GLU A 309 -7.28 13.51 -0.24
C GLU A 309 -8.48 13.29 0.67
N THR A 310 -9.45 12.47 0.25
CA THR A 310 -10.63 12.13 1.04
C THR A 310 -10.23 11.51 2.38
N PHE A 311 -9.33 10.52 2.38
CA PHE A 311 -8.90 9.88 3.62
C PHE A 311 -8.06 10.78 4.54
N LEU A 312 -7.44 11.84 4.00
CA LEU A 312 -6.75 12.85 4.79
C LEU A 312 -7.68 13.98 5.26
N ALA A 313 -8.74 14.29 4.49
CA ALA A 313 -9.68 15.36 4.76
C ALA A 313 -10.81 14.97 5.72
N GLU A 314 -11.32 13.74 5.66
CA GLU A 314 -12.33 13.21 6.60
C GLU A 314 -11.86 13.22 8.06
N GLY A 315 -10.55 13.33 8.29
CA GLY A 315 -9.99 13.59 9.62
C GLY A 315 -10.04 15.07 10.02
N SER A 316 -10.73 15.96 9.31
CA SER A 316 -10.78 17.41 9.58
C SER A 316 -12.18 17.91 9.95
N GLY A 317 -13.17 17.01 9.97
CA GLY A 317 -14.58 17.37 10.12
C GLY A 317 -15.46 16.24 10.64
N CYS A 318 -15.30 15.93 11.93
CA CYS A 318 -16.30 15.31 12.79
C CYS A 318 -16.17 15.91 14.19
#